data_AF-A0A8S9JJR4-F1
#
_entry.id   AF-A0A8S9JJR4-F1
#
_cell.length_a   1.000
_cell.length_b   1.000
_cell.length_c   1.000
_cell.angle_alpha   90.00
_cell.angle_beta   90.00
_cell.angle_gamma   90.00
#
_symmetry.space_group_name_H-M   'P 1'
#
loop_
_entity.id
_entity.type
_entity.pdbx_description
1 polymer ?
#
loop_
_entity_poly.entity_id
_entity_poly.type
_entity_poly.pdbx_seq_one_letter_code
_entity_poly.pdbx_strand_id
1 'polypeptide(L)'
;MSFTCDVYGEDGKGVPYVCLQCAFLTHGECIDLPRIISINRHEHRISFTPHLGAGYSKCGVCRKSLNQYHGAYSCSVCPKYATHCKCALRSDLWDRVDLEGSFMTSGYNVKHFAYKDVAQER
;
A
#
# COMPACT_ATOMS: atom_id res chain seq x y z
N MET A 1 -23.09 -4.74 -11.99
CA MET A 1 -22.90 -3.78 -10.89
C MET A 1 -21.48 -3.25 -10.96
N SER A 2 -21.31 -1.94 -10.79
CA SER A 2 -20.00 -1.26 -10.71
C SER A 2 -19.92 -0.48 -9.41
N PHE A 3 -18.72 -0.33 -8.87
CA PHE A 3 -18.46 0.44 -7.65
C PHE A 3 -17.08 1.09 -7.75
N THR A 4 -16.85 2.20 -7.06
CA THR A 4 -15.53 2.83 -7.00
C THR A 4 -14.68 2.14 -5.93
N CYS A 5 -13.50 1.65 -6.31
CA CYS A 5 -12.57 1.03 -5.37
C CYS A 5 -11.77 2.09 -4.62
N ASP A 6 -11.84 2.08 -3.28
CA ASP A 6 -11.19 3.08 -2.43
C ASP A 6 -9.66 2.98 -2.45
N VAL A 7 -9.07 1.87 -2.89
CA VAL A 7 -7.60 1.78 -3.08
C VAL A 7 -7.12 2.66 -4.23
N TYR A 8 -7.76 2.53 -5.40
CA TYR A 8 -7.28 3.15 -6.63
C TYR A 8 -8.05 4.41 -7.00
N GLY A 9 -9.27 4.58 -6.47
CA GLY A 9 -10.19 5.63 -6.90
C GLY A 9 -10.75 5.40 -8.30
N GLU A 10 -10.81 4.14 -8.73
CA GLU A 10 -11.20 3.75 -10.08
C GLU A 10 -12.40 2.80 -10.01
N ASP A 11 -13.26 2.89 -11.02
CA ASP A 11 -14.47 2.07 -11.08
C ASP A 11 -14.13 0.61 -11.39
N GLY A 12 -14.57 -0.25 -10.48
CA GLY A 12 -14.50 -1.68 -10.53
C GLY A 12 -15.74 -2.34 -11.10
N LYS A 13 -15.53 -3.50 -11.74
CA LYS A 13 -16.60 -4.45 -12.03
C LYS A 13 -16.56 -5.57 -10.99
N GLY A 14 -17.73 -6.12 -10.67
CA GLY A 14 -17.86 -7.26 -9.77
C GLY A 14 -18.44 -6.87 -8.41
N VAL A 15 -18.26 -7.76 -7.43
CA VAL A 15 -18.77 -7.59 -6.07
C VAL A 15 -17.67 -6.96 -5.21
N PRO A 16 -17.94 -5.83 -4.51
CA PRO A 16 -16.97 -5.24 -3.61
C PRO A 16 -16.79 -6.09 -2.36
N TYR A 17 -15.58 -6.10 -1.83
CA TYR A 17 -15.34 -6.42 -0.44
C TYR A 17 -15.50 -5.15 0.38
N VAL A 18 -16.26 -5.25 1.47
CA VAL A 18 -16.62 -4.09 2.30
C VAL A 18 -16.10 -4.29 3.70
N CYS A 19 -15.25 -3.38 4.17
CA CYS A 19 -14.96 -3.25 5.58
C CYS A 19 -15.99 -2.30 6.20
N LEU A 20 -16.97 -2.84 6.94
CA LEU A 20 -18.03 -2.04 7.55
C LEU A 20 -17.51 -1.06 8.60
N GLN A 21 -16.44 -1.41 9.30
CA GLN A 21 -15.83 -0.55 10.33
C GLN A 21 -15.14 0.68 9.73
N CYS A 22 -14.50 0.50 8.56
CA CYS A 22 -13.79 1.58 7.88
C CYS A 22 -14.64 2.28 6.82
N ALA A 23 -15.84 1.76 6.53
CA ALA A 23 -16.63 2.12 5.35
C ALA A 23 -15.79 2.08 4.05
N PHE A 24 -14.97 1.04 3.90
CA PHE A 24 -13.98 0.90 2.83
C PHE A 24 -14.40 -0.19 1.84
N LEU A 25 -14.50 0.16 0.56
CA LEU A 25 -14.89 -0.69 -0.55
C LEU A 25 -13.69 -1.01 -1.44
N THR A 26 -13.44 -2.30 -1.66
CA THR A 26 -12.25 -2.73 -2.38
C THR A 26 -12.51 -3.91 -3.31
N HIS A 27 -11.72 -4.05 -4.37
CA HIS A 27 -11.70 -5.29 -5.14
C HIS A 27 -11.13 -6.42 -4.30
N GLY A 28 -11.49 -7.67 -4.61
CA GLY A 28 -10.86 -8.83 -3.95
C GLY A 28 -9.34 -8.83 -4.09
N GLU A 29 -8.84 -8.53 -5.30
CA GLU A 29 -7.40 -8.43 -5.60
C GLU A 29 -6.68 -7.31 -4.82
N CYS A 30 -7.43 -6.29 -4.39
CA CYS A 30 -6.88 -5.19 -3.62
C CYS A 30 -6.72 -5.53 -2.12
N ILE A 31 -7.24 -6.67 -1.66
CA ILE A 31 -7.05 -7.13 -0.27
C ILE A 31 -5.62 -7.59 -0.05
N ASP A 32 -5.03 -8.21 -1.07
CA ASP A 32 -3.70 -8.81 -1.04
C ASP A 32 -2.58 -7.83 -1.43
N LEU A 33 -2.84 -6.52 -1.35
CA LEU A 33 -1.80 -5.52 -1.62
C LEU A 33 -0.69 -5.61 -0.57
N PRO A 34 0.58 -5.46 -0.99
CA PRO A 34 1.69 -5.63 -0.09
C PRO A 34 1.68 -4.54 0.98
N ARG A 35 1.90 -4.91 2.24
CA ARG A 35 1.80 -3.96 3.35
C ARG A 35 2.99 -3.02 3.43
N ILE A 36 4.20 -3.51 3.11
CA ILE A 36 5.42 -2.69 3.13
C ILE A 36 6.23 -2.98 1.87
N ILE A 37 6.63 -1.94 1.14
CA ILE A 37 7.43 -2.10 -0.08
C ILE A 37 8.62 -1.14 -0.11
N SER A 38 9.57 -1.44 -0.99
CA SER A 38 10.65 -0.53 -1.40
C SER A 38 10.48 -0.17 -2.87
N ILE A 39 10.69 1.09 -3.23
CA ILE A 39 10.62 1.54 -4.63
C ILE A 39 11.91 2.27 -5.02
N ASN A 40 12.37 2.11 -6.25
CA ASN A 40 13.62 2.77 -6.70
C ASN A 40 13.54 4.31 -6.77
N ARG A 41 12.36 4.91 -6.54
CA ARG A 41 12.14 6.37 -6.49
C ARG A 41 12.17 6.94 -5.06
N HIS A 42 12.37 6.10 -4.05
CA HIS A 42 12.40 6.53 -2.66
C HIS A 42 13.26 5.61 -1.80
N GLU A 43 14.17 6.19 -1.02
CA GLU A 43 15.16 5.44 -0.25
C GLU A 43 14.55 4.62 0.89
N HIS A 44 13.52 5.16 1.55
CA HIS A 44 12.87 4.48 2.66
C HIS A 44 11.77 3.54 2.15
N ARG A 45 11.50 2.51 2.96
CA ARG A 45 10.29 1.71 2.80
C ARG A 45 9.06 2.57 2.98
N ILE A 46 8.01 2.20 2.27
CA ILE A 46 6.71 2.83 2.34
C ILE A 46 5.67 1.78 2.70
N SER A 47 4.69 2.18 3.52
CA SER A 47 3.65 1.29 4.02
C SER A 47 2.31 1.64 3.41
N PHE A 48 1.50 0.63 3.11
CA PHE A 48 0.14 0.82 2.66
C PHE A 48 -0.71 1.45 3.77
N THR A 49 -1.47 2.48 3.42
CA THR A 49 -2.52 3.05 4.26
C THR A 49 -3.83 3.12 3.49
N PRO A 50 -4.94 2.59 4.03
CA PRO A 50 -6.25 2.68 3.38
C PRO A 50 -6.79 4.12 3.34
N HIS A 51 -6.40 4.95 4.32
CA HIS A 51 -6.74 6.36 4.37
C HIS A 51 -5.46 7.17 4.62
N LEU A 52 -5.06 7.96 3.62
CA LEU A 52 -3.85 8.75 3.72
C LEU A 52 -3.94 9.86 4.77
N GLY A 53 -5.14 10.37 5.02
CA GLY A 53 -5.38 11.48 5.93
C GLY A 53 -4.94 12.84 5.36
N ALA A 54 -5.11 13.89 6.16
CA ALA A 54 -4.79 15.25 5.76
C ALA A 54 -3.27 15.51 5.71
N GLY A 55 -2.85 16.48 4.89
CA GLY A 55 -1.47 16.97 4.87
C GLY A 55 -0.59 16.44 3.72
N TYR A 56 -1.10 15.53 2.90
CA TYR A 56 -0.47 15.06 1.68
C TYR A 56 -1.11 15.71 0.45
N SER A 57 -0.30 16.17 -0.50
CA SER A 57 -0.80 16.94 -1.66
C SER A 57 -0.49 16.29 -3.00
N LYS A 58 0.72 15.77 -3.20
CA LYS A 58 1.18 15.24 -4.49
C LYS A 58 1.87 13.89 -4.33
N CYS A 59 1.62 13.00 -5.29
CA CYS A 59 2.30 11.72 -5.40
C CYS A 59 3.80 11.93 -5.66
N GLY A 60 4.66 11.24 -4.89
CA GLY A 60 6.12 11.26 -5.05
C GLY A 60 6.62 10.73 -6.39
N VAL A 61 5.81 9.94 -7.10
CA VAL A 61 6.16 9.32 -8.40
C VAL A 61 5.61 10.13 -9.57
N CYS A 62 4.28 10.23 -9.71
CA CYS A 62 3.65 10.86 -10.88
C CYS A 62 3.37 12.36 -10.72
N ARG A 63 3.61 12.93 -9.51
CA ARG A 63 3.40 14.35 -9.17
C ARG A 63 1.95 14.86 -9.28
N LYS A 64 0.98 13.99 -9.58
CA LYS A 64 -0.46 14.30 -9.53
C LYS A 64 -0.98 14.31 -8.10
N SER A 65 -2.17 14.90 -7.90
CA SER A 65 -2.79 15.02 -6.58
C SER A 65 -3.08 13.67 -5.94
N LEU A 66 -2.90 13.60 -4.62
CA LEU A 66 -3.36 12.47 -3.80
C LEU A 66 -4.75 12.77 -3.26
N ASN A 67 -5.59 11.74 -3.12
CA ASN A 67 -6.87 11.85 -2.43
C ASN A 67 -6.70 11.29 -1.02
N GLN A 68 -7.03 12.09 0.00
CA GLN A 68 -6.95 11.69 1.40
C GLN A 68 -7.87 10.51 1.77
N TYR A 69 -8.92 10.30 0.99
CA TYR A 69 -9.90 9.23 1.19
C TYR A 69 -9.51 7.91 0.50
N HIS A 70 -8.52 7.94 -0.40
CA HIS A 70 -8.09 6.76 -1.12
C HIS A 70 -6.86 6.11 -0.49
N GLY A 71 -6.67 4.83 -0.79
CA GLY A 71 -5.48 4.10 -0.45
C GLY A 71 -4.21 4.73 -1.04
N ALA A 72 -3.14 4.71 -0.27
CA ALA A 72 -1.83 5.20 -0.68
C ALA A 72 -0.71 4.42 0.00
N TYR A 73 0.52 4.59 -0.48
CA TYR A 73 1.70 4.24 0.28
C TYR A 73 2.33 5.50 0.85
N SER A 74 2.69 5.50 2.13
CA SER A 74 3.33 6.64 2.80
C SER A 74 4.62 6.23 3.48
N CYS A 75 5.54 7.18 3.64
CA CYS A 75 6.77 6.99 4.40
C CYS A 75 6.60 7.53 5.82
N SER A 76 6.95 6.74 6.83
CA SER A 76 7.00 7.19 8.22
C SER A 76 8.22 8.05 8.55
N VAL A 77 9.28 7.95 7.75
CA VAL A 77 10.54 8.68 7.95
C VAL A 77 10.52 10.04 7.25
N CYS A 78 10.02 10.10 6.01
CA CYS A 78 9.96 11.33 5.23
C CYS A 78 8.59 12.02 5.38
N PRO A 79 8.53 13.20 6.03
CA PRO A 79 7.27 13.90 6.22
C PRO A 79 6.58 14.20 4.89
N LYS A 80 5.27 13.93 4.83
CA LYS A 80 4.41 14.21 3.67
C LYS A 80 4.82 13.48 2.38
N TYR A 81 5.67 12.45 2.46
CA TYR A 81 5.91 11.58 1.31
C TYR A 81 4.82 10.53 1.21
N ALA A 82 4.12 10.52 0.07
CA ALA A 82 3.18 9.47 -0.27
C ALA A 82 3.06 9.27 -1.77
N THR A 83 2.55 8.11 -2.18
CA THR A 83 2.33 7.74 -3.58
C THR A 83 0.97 7.10 -3.77
N HIS A 84 0.36 7.26 -4.94
CA HIS A 84 -0.79 6.42 -5.31
C HIS A 84 -0.39 4.94 -5.25
N CYS A 85 -1.32 4.06 -4.86
CA CYS A 85 -1.09 2.62 -4.86
C CYS A 85 -0.57 2.12 -6.21
N LYS A 86 -1.25 2.50 -7.29
CA LYS A 86 -0.84 2.11 -8.66
C LYS A 86 0.53 2.61 -9.05
N CYS A 87 1.00 3.73 -8.49
CA CYS A 87 2.34 4.24 -8.78
C CYS A 87 3.40 3.45 -8.01
N ALA A 88 3.14 3.12 -6.75
CA ALA A 88 4.05 2.35 -5.91
C ALA A 88 4.25 0.93 -6.46
N LEU A 89 3.19 0.31 -6.99
CA LEU A 89 3.18 -1.07 -7.45
C LEU A 89 3.57 -1.27 -8.92
N ARG A 90 4.08 -0.22 -9.58
CA ARG A 90 4.57 -0.36 -10.96
C ARG A 90 5.80 -1.26 -10.99
N SER A 91 5.83 -2.20 -11.92
CA SER A 91 6.92 -3.17 -12.05
C SER A 91 8.27 -2.57 -12.44
N ASP A 92 8.31 -1.33 -12.96
CA ASP A 92 9.57 -0.62 -13.21
C ASP A 92 10.12 0.10 -11.96
N LEU A 93 9.35 0.14 -10.86
CA LEU A 93 9.69 0.82 -9.63
C LEU A 93 9.81 -0.13 -8.42
N TRP A 94 9.02 -1.20 -8.39
CA TRP A 94 8.95 -2.18 -7.31
C TRP A 94 9.26 -3.60 -7.80
N ASP A 95 9.96 -4.37 -6.97
CA ASP A 95 10.45 -5.72 -7.23
C ASP A 95 9.43 -6.85 -6.95
N ARG A 96 8.19 -6.49 -6.60
CA ARG A 96 7.12 -7.42 -6.21
C ARG A 96 7.34 -8.15 -4.89
N VAL A 97 8.21 -7.62 -4.02
CA VAL A 97 8.45 -8.16 -2.68
C VAL A 97 7.70 -7.33 -1.64
N ASP A 98 6.84 -8.01 -0.85
CA ASP A 98 6.33 -7.45 0.40
C ASP A 98 7.37 -7.64 1.50
N LEU A 99 7.65 -6.56 2.22
CA LEU A 99 8.67 -6.45 3.25
C LEU A 99 8.06 -6.43 4.65
N GLU A 100 6.75 -6.68 4.80
CA GLU A 100 6.12 -6.87 6.10
C GLU A 100 6.83 -7.96 6.91
N GLY A 101 7.05 -7.70 8.20
CA GLY A 101 7.78 -8.62 9.09
C GLY A 101 9.30 -8.71 8.84
N SER A 102 9.84 -8.07 7.81
CA SER A 102 11.30 -8.00 7.63
C SER A 102 11.91 -6.93 8.54
N PHE A 103 12.60 -7.34 9.59
CA PHE A 103 13.29 -6.44 10.52
C PHE A 103 14.45 -5.73 9.80
N MET A 104 14.46 -4.40 9.82
CA MET A 104 15.65 -3.63 9.48
C MET A 104 16.55 -3.53 10.72
N THR A 105 17.40 -4.53 10.95
CA THR A 105 18.58 -4.29 11.78
C THR A 105 19.53 -3.42 10.96
N SER A 106 19.91 -2.26 11.48
CA SER A 106 20.97 -1.42 10.92
C SER A 106 22.16 -2.30 10.51
N GLY A 107 22.38 -2.47 9.21
CA GLY A 107 23.64 -2.97 8.65
C GLY A 107 23.80 -4.45 8.24
N TYR A 108 22.81 -5.35 8.31
CA TYR A 108 23.02 -6.74 7.81
C TYR A 108 21.81 -7.36 7.08
N ASN A 109 22.08 -7.96 5.92
CA ASN A 109 21.14 -8.81 5.20
C ASN A 109 20.88 -10.10 5.98
N VAL A 110 19.63 -10.40 6.31
CA VAL A 110 19.24 -11.72 6.80
C VAL A 110 18.13 -12.28 5.93
N LYS A 111 18.34 -13.50 5.44
CA LYS A 111 17.45 -14.23 4.54
C LYS A 111 16.13 -14.58 5.23
N HIS A 112 15.06 -14.47 4.43
CA HIS A 112 13.68 -14.87 4.65
C HIS A 112 13.39 -15.89 5.76
N PHE A 113 12.39 -15.56 6.58
CA PHE A 113 11.42 -16.53 7.09
C PHE A 113 10.01 -15.99 6.80
N ALA A 114 9.24 -16.76 6.03
CA ALA A 114 7.90 -16.40 5.58
C ALA A 114 6.90 -16.52 6.74
N TYR A 115 6.01 -15.54 6.86
CA TYR A 115 4.98 -15.40 7.88
C TYR A 115 3.76 -16.31 7.58
N LYS A 116 3.98 -17.62 7.38
CA LYS A 116 2.89 -18.57 7.11
C LYS A 116 2.37 -19.32 8.35
N ASP A 117 2.83 -18.98 9.55
CA ASP A 117 2.53 -19.78 10.76
C ASP A 117 1.55 -19.14 11.76
N VAL A 118 0.74 -18.15 11.38
CA VAL A 118 -0.29 -17.59 12.30
C VAL A 118 -1.69 -17.58 11.68
N ALA A 119 -2.09 -18.72 11.11
CA ALA A 119 -3.47 -18.97 10.73
C ALA A 119 -3.91 -20.38 11.14
N GLN A 120 -3.63 -20.75 12.39
CA GLN A 120 -4.34 -21.85 13.04
C GLN A 120 -4.28 -21.66 14.55
N GLU A 121 -5.23 -20.90 15.10
CA GLU A 121 -5.79 -21.08 16.45
C GLU A 121 -6.77 -19.94 16.77
N ARG A 122 -8.05 -20.17 16.45
CA ARG A 122 -9.24 -20.06 17.33
C ARG A 122 -10.51 -19.76 16.55
#